data_AF-A4U3M3-F1
#
_entry.id   AF-A4U3M3-F1
#
_cell.length_a   1.000
_cell.length_b   1.000
_cell.length_c   1.000
_cell.angle_alpha   90.00
_cell.angle_beta   90.00
_cell.angle_gamma   90.00
#
_symmetry.space_group_name_H-M   'P 1'
#
loop_
_entity.id
_entity.type
_entity.pdbx_description
1 polymer ?
#
loop_
_entity_poly.entity_id
_entity_poly.type
_entity_poly.pdbx_seq_one_letter_code
_entity_poly.pdbx_strand_id
1 'polypeptide(L)'
;MNGPFLGGFQPAGASEPKGGWRWVSGEAWSYENWAWDGMSGDNDLRNNTQPNDATGNQNVLAFGEVNKPVPTWGDFPHRFGTHGEGREGRAQGFIIEYDKAPR
;
A
#
# COMPACT_ATOMS: atom_id res chain seq x y z
N MET A 1 7.61 -6.49 3.94
CA MET A 1 6.31 -6.65 3.25
C MET A 1 6.05 -8.12 2.95
N ASN A 2 4.91 -8.66 3.36
CA ASN A 2 4.53 -10.06 3.12
C ASN A 2 3.04 -10.21 2.69
N GLY A 3 2.46 -9.16 2.11
CA GLY A 3 1.08 -9.14 1.63
C GLY A 3 0.98 -8.68 0.17
N PRO A 4 -0.17 -8.91 -0.48
CA PRO A 4 -0.33 -8.58 -1.89
C PRO A 4 -0.57 -7.07 -2.12
N PHE A 5 -0.28 -6.60 -3.34
CA PHE A 5 -0.49 -5.20 -3.75
C PHE A 5 -1.95 -4.86 -3.98
N LEU A 6 -2.38 -3.79 -3.35
CA LEU A 6 -3.71 -3.22 -3.48
C LEU A 6 -3.77 -2.31 -4.71
N GLY A 7 -4.98 -2.06 -5.22
CA GLY A 7 -5.21 -1.14 -6.33
C GLY A 7 -5.00 0.34 -5.99
N GLY A 8 -4.42 0.68 -4.84
CA GLY A 8 -4.16 2.05 -4.42
C GLY A 8 -2.83 2.55 -4.98
N PHE A 9 -2.82 3.77 -5.50
CA PHE A 9 -1.59 4.40 -6.00
C PHE A 9 -1.64 5.92 -5.87
N GLN A 10 -0.46 6.53 -5.91
CA GLN A 10 -0.28 7.98 -6.01
C GLN A 10 0.59 8.36 -7.22
N PRO A 11 0.49 9.60 -7.73
CA PRO A 11 1.44 10.10 -8.73
C PRO A 11 2.89 9.97 -8.24
N ALA A 12 3.82 9.66 -9.14
CA ALA A 12 5.24 9.64 -8.79
C ALA A 12 5.68 11.04 -8.30
N GLY A 13 6.39 11.07 -7.17
CA GLY A 13 6.83 12.32 -6.52
C GLY A 13 5.72 13.12 -5.84
N ALA A 14 4.55 12.52 -5.59
CA ALA A 14 3.50 13.16 -4.79
C ALA A 14 3.99 13.46 -3.37
N SER A 15 3.57 14.59 -2.80
CA SER A 15 3.94 14.97 -1.44
C SER A 15 3.14 14.17 -0.42
N GLU A 16 3.84 13.42 0.42
CA GLU A 16 3.24 12.68 1.52
C GLU A 16 3.12 13.53 2.80
N PRO A 17 2.17 13.24 3.71
CA PRO A 17 1.18 12.13 3.68
C PRO A 17 0.04 12.27 2.68
N LYS A 18 -0.20 13.49 2.18
CA LYS A 18 -1.45 13.84 1.48
C LYS A 18 -1.60 13.23 0.09
N GLY A 19 -0.75 12.29 -0.31
CA GLY A 19 -0.27 11.94 -1.65
C GLY A 19 -1.26 11.67 -2.78
N GLY A 20 -2.48 12.20 -2.80
CA GLY A 20 -3.41 12.05 -3.92
C GLY A 20 -3.76 10.60 -4.21
N TRP A 21 -3.74 9.76 -3.16
CA TRP A 21 -4.05 8.33 -3.24
C TRP A 21 -5.41 8.12 -3.90
N ARG A 22 -5.44 7.16 -4.82
CA ARG A 22 -6.61 6.82 -5.62
C ARG A 22 -6.61 5.35 -5.94
N TRP A 23 -7.80 4.80 -6.11
CA TRP A 23 -7.98 3.45 -6.60
C TRP A 23 -7.83 3.42 -8.12
N VAL A 24 -7.23 2.36 -8.66
CA VAL A 24 -7.22 2.08 -10.10
C VAL A 24 -8.63 1.91 -10.68
N SER A 25 -9.63 1.60 -9.83
CA SER A 25 -11.05 1.56 -10.22
C SER A 25 -11.66 2.94 -10.47
N GLY A 26 -11.06 4.00 -9.94
CA GLY A 26 -11.61 5.37 -9.97
C GLY A 26 -12.65 5.67 -8.88
N GLU A 27 -12.91 4.71 -7.98
CA GLU A 27 -13.76 4.96 -6.80
C GLU A 27 -13.15 6.03 -5.89
N ALA A 28 -14.02 6.72 -5.13
CA ALA A 28 -13.58 7.76 -4.21
C ALA A 28 -12.69 7.18 -3.10
N TRP A 29 -11.50 7.75 -2.94
CA TRP A 29 -10.62 7.46 -1.82
C TRP A 29 -11.23 8.02 -0.52
N SER A 30 -11.92 7.15 0.23
CA SER A 30 -12.72 7.54 1.39
C SER A 30 -12.53 6.62 2.60
N TYR A 31 -11.79 5.53 2.42
CA TYR A 31 -11.45 4.58 3.45
C TYR A 31 -9.93 4.41 3.49
N GLU A 32 -9.37 4.44 4.69
CA GLU A 32 -7.95 4.26 4.94
C GLU A 32 -7.76 3.23 6.04
N ASN A 33 -6.81 2.31 5.84
CA ASN A 33 -6.42 1.33 6.83
C ASN A 33 -4.90 1.21 6.90
N TRP A 34 -4.23 2.35 6.99
CA TRP A 34 -2.78 2.42 7.18
C TRP A 34 -2.33 1.61 8.40
N ALA A 35 -1.08 1.19 8.37
CA ALA A 35 -0.37 0.64 9.50
C ALA A 35 -0.41 1.56 10.73
N TRP A 36 0.09 1.09 11.87
CA TRP A 36 0.18 1.89 13.09
C TRP A 36 1.47 1.60 13.84
N ASP A 37 1.93 2.58 14.63
CA ASP A 37 3.23 2.52 15.29
C ASP A 37 3.25 1.53 16.46
N GLY A 38 4.31 0.71 16.55
CA GLY A 38 4.44 -0.28 17.63
C GLY A 38 3.82 -1.63 17.30
N MET A 39 3.47 -1.87 16.03
CA MET A 39 3.19 -3.21 15.54
C MET A 39 4.38 -4.14 15.83
N SER A 40 4.11 -5.33 16.36
CA SER A 40 5.16 -6.33 16.56
C SER A 40 5.85 -6.68 15.24
N GLY A 41 7.18 -6.56 15.17
CA GLY A 41 7.97 -6.82 13.96
C GLY A 41 8.07 -5.62 13.00
N ASP A 42 7.56 -4.47 13.42
CA ASP A 42 7.87 -3.17 12.84
C ASP A 42 9.32 -2.80 13.18
N ASN A 43 10.10 -2.51 12.15
CA ASN A 43 11.47 -2.01 12.28
C ASN A 43 11.61 -0.62 11.65
N ASP A 44 10.51 -0.05 11.17
CA ASP A 44 10.47 1.33 10.73
C ASP A 44 10.30 2.23 11.96
N LEU A 45 11.08 3.31 12.03
CA LEU A 45 10.99 4.32 13.09
C LEU A 45 10.10 5.50 12.69
N ARG A 46 9.62 5.53 11.44
CA ARG A 46 8.70 6.55 10.95
C ARG A 46 7.28 6.30 11.43
N ASN A 47 6.46 7.33 11.33
CA ASN A 47 5.03 7.22 11.58
C ASN A 47 4.37 6.39 10.48
N ASN A 48 3.81 5.26 10.87
CA ASN A 48 3.18 4.27 10.02
C ASN A 48 1.66 4.47 9.89
N THR A 49 1.07 5.40 10.64
CA THR A 49 -0.35 5.80 10.53
C THR A 49 -0.68 6.61 9.28
N GLN A 50 0.28 6.71 8.37
CA GLN A 50 0.25 7.47 7.13
C GLN A 50 1.26 6.87 6.13
N PRO A 51 1.08 7.07 4.82
CA PRO A 51 2.13 6.79 3.85
C PRO A 51 3.37 7.63 4.20
N ASN A 52 4.57 7.04 4.22
CA ASN A 52 5.73 7.64 4.87
C ASN A 52 6.99 7.88 4.01
N ASP A 53 6.86 7.82 2.68
CA ASP A 53 7.82 8.04 1.59
C ASP A 53 9.27 7.73 1.94
N ALA A 54 9.49 6.52 2.40
CA ALA A 54 10.75 6.00 2.84
C ALA A 54 11.91 6.14 1.86
N THR A 55 11.60 6.23 0.57
CA THR A 55 12.58 6.11 -0.52
C THR A 55 12.47 7.21 -1.58
N GLY A 56 11.62 8.22 -1.37
CA GLY A 56 11.37 9.32 -2.32
C GLY A 56 10.46 8.95 -3.50
N ASN A 57 9.84 7.76 -3.49
CA ASN A 57 8.88 7.29 -4.48
C ASN A 57 8.17 6.00 -4.04
N GLN A 58 7.42 6.04 -2.93
CA GLN A 58 6.57 4.93 -2.49
C GLN A 58 5.13 5.06 -3.00
N ASN A 59 4.94 4.78 -4.28
CA ASN A 59 3.75 5.20 -4.99
C ASN A 59 2.65 4.14 -5.20
N VAL A 60 2.76 2.97 -4.56
CA VAL A 60 1.75 1.89 -4.62
C VAL A 60 1.40 1.34 -3.24
N LEU A 61 0.16 0.91 -3.08
CA LEU A 61 -0.39 0.41 -1.81
C LEU A 61 -0.25 -1.11 -1.72
N ALA A 62 -0.01 -1.64 -0.52
CA ALA A 62 -0.15 -3.06 -0.28
C ALA A 62 -0.46 -3.39 1.18
N PHE A 63 -0.97 -4.60 1.43
CA PHE A 63 -0.99 -5.14 2.78
C PHE A 63 0.46 -5.32 3.27
N GLY A 64 0.85 -4.59 4.31
CA GLY A 64 2.28 -4.36 4.51
C GLY A 64 2.70 -3.63 5.78
N GLU A 65 3.77 -2.87 5.65
CA GLU A 65 4.63 -2.35 6.73
C GLU A 65 5.56 -3.36 7.39
N VAL A 66 5.03 -4.46 7.88
CA VAL A 66 5.84 -5.45 8.62
C VAL A 66 6.20 -6.68 7.77
N ASN A 67 7.23 -7.44 8.18
CA ASN A 67 7.67 -8.67 7.49
C ASN A 67 6.80 -9.89 7.81
N LYS A 68 5.51 -9.68 8.05
CA LYS A 68 4.48 -10.71 8.29
C LYS A 68 3.15 -10.27 7.66
N PRO A 69 2.22 -11.19 7.35
CA PRO A 69 0.89 -10.83 6.88
C PRO A 69 0.15 -9.99 7.94
N VAL A 70 -0.45 -8.88 7.50
CA VAL A 70 -1.26 -7.98 8.34
C VAL A 70 -2.44 -7.42 7.54
N PRO A 71 -3.55 -7.04 8.21
CA PRO A 71 -4.71 -6.47 7.53
C PRO A 71 -4.57 -4.98 7.20
N THR A 72 -3.49 -4.32 7.64
CA THR A 72 -3.22 -2.90 7.44
C THR A 72 -2.32 -2.65 6.23
N TRP A 73 -2.29 -1.41 5.77
CA TRP A 73 -1.62 -1.00 4.55
C TRP A 73 -0.29 -0.32 4.83
N GLY A 74 0.64 -0.46 3.89
CA GLY A 74 1.82 0.38 3.76
C GLY A 74 2.00 0.83 2.31
N ASP A 75 2.77 1.88 2.12
CA ASP A 75 3.16 2.39 0.81
C ASP A 75 4.52 1.82 0.39
N PHE A 76 4.65 1.50 -0.88
CA PHE A 76 5.81 0.82 -1.42
C PHE A 76 6.20 1.41 -2.77
N PRO A 77 7.49 1.32 -3.15
CA PRO A 77 7.89 1.65 -4.50
C PRO A 77 7.21 0.73 -5.52
N HIS A 78 6.65 1.29 -6.59
CA HIS A 78 5.99 0.52 -7.67
C HIS A 78 6.87 -0.62 -8.24
N ARG A 79 8.20 -0.48 -8.22
CA ARG A 79 9.16 -1.53 -8.62
C ARG A 79 9.02 -2.85 -7.84
N PHE A 80 8.32 -2.86 -6.71
CA PHE A 80 8.00 -4.09 -5.98
C PHE A 80 6.72 -4.78 -6.49
N GLY A 81 5.86 -4.07 -7.24
CA GLY A 81 4.58 -4.57 -7.76
C GLY A 81 4.60 -5.03 -9.22
N THR A 82 5.76 -5.10 -9.89
CA THR A 82 5.82 -5.11 -11.35
C THR A 82 5.45 -6.45 -12.00
N HIS A 83 4.33 -6.42 -12.73
CA HIS A 83 4.20 -7.08 -14.02
C HIS A 83 5.07 -6.33 -15.05
N GLY A 84 6.06 -6.99 -15.67
CA GLY A 84 6.77 -6.46 -16.86
C GLY A 84 8.16 -5.84 -16.65
N GLU A 85 8.69 -5.74 -15.42
CA GLU A 85 10.14 -5.55 -15.23
C GLU A 85 10.80 -6.93 -15.07
N GLY A 86 12.05 -7.09 -15.52
CA GLY A 86 12.78 -8.38 -15.54
C GLY A 86 13.09 -8.99 -14.16
N ARG A 87 12.35 -8.59 -13.12
CA ARG A 87 12.31 -9.19 -11.79
C ARG A 87 10.86 -9.63 -11.57
N GLU A 88 10.66 -10.91 -11.26
CA GLU A 88 9.34 -11.46 -10.99
C GLU A 88 8.72 -10.75 -9.77
N GLY A 89 7.93 -9.70 -10.01
CA GLY A 89 7.05 -9.14 -9.01
C GLY A 89 6.07 -10.24 -8.62
N ARG A 90 6.11 -10.70 -7.36
CA ARG A 90 5.16 -11.71 -6.83
C ARG A 90 3.77 -11.12 -6.58
N ALA A 91 3.41 -10.05 -7.29
CA ALA A 91 2.15 -9.37 -7.17
C ALA A 91 1.09 -10.14 -7.96
N GLN A 92 0.48 -11.13 -7.32
CA GLN A 92 -0.78 -11.69 -7.79
C GLN A 92 -1.84 -10.61 -7.55
N GLY A 93 -2.26 -9.95 -8.62
CA GLY A 93 -3.32 -8.93 -8.54
C GLY A 93 -4.57 -9.52 -7.90
N PHE A 94 -5.25 -8.73 -7.08
CA PHE A 94 -6.53 -9.11 -6.49
C PHE A 94 -7.51 -7.95 -6.58
N ILE A 95 -8.78 -8.32 -6.67
CA ILE A 95 -9.90 -7.39 -6.64
C ILE A 95 -10.40 -7.39 -5.19
N ILE A 96 -10.48 -6.23 -4.56
CA ILE A 96 -11.27 -6.05 -3.35
C ILE A 96 -12.65 -5.58 -3.81
N GLU A 97 -13.67 -6.39 -3.56
CA GLU A 97 -15.05 -5.94 -3.62
C GLU A 97 -15.48 -5.60 -2.19
N TYR A 98 -16.01 -4.40 -1.99
CA TYR A 98 -16.60 -3.99 -0.72
C TYR A 98 -18.13 -3.97 -0.84
N ASP A 99 -18.80 -4.72 0.05
CA ASP A 99 -20.25 -4.68 0.22
C ASP A 99 -20.58 -4.29 1.66
N LYS A 100 -21.53 -3.36 1.85
CA LYS A 100 -22.07 -3.00 3.18
C LYS A 100 -22.95 -4.12 3.76
N ALA A 101 -23.42 -5.04 2.92
CA ALA A 101 -24.27 -6.17 3.27
C ALA A 101 -23.88 -7.41 2.46
N PRO A 102 -22.69 -8.00 2.71
CA PRO A 102 -22.24 -9.19 1.98
C PRO A 102 -23.26 -10.33 2.14
N ARG A 103 -23.67 -10.93 1.02
CA ARG A 103 -24.60 -12.07 0.99
C ARG A 103 -23.91 -13.40 1.28
#